data_AF-A0A8S2W8R7-F1
#
_entry.id   AF-A0A8S2W8R7-F1
#
_cell.length_a   1.000
_cell.length_b   1.000
_cell.length_c   1.000
_cell.angle_alpha   90.00
_cell.angle_beta   90.00
_cell.angle_gamma   90.00
#
_symmetry.space_group_name_H-M   'P 1'
#
loop_
_entity.id
_entity.type
_entity.pdbx_description
1 polymer ?
#
loop_
_entity_poly.entity_id
_entity_poly.type
_entity_poly.pdbx_seq_one_letter_code
_entity_poly.pdbx_strand_id
1 'polypeptide(L)' 'MNTTSGTPKFCPPPSIQHQGNPYVRDDTIFIKIMVDFGDTPKTSLPYALTLNP' A
#
# COMPACT_ATOMS: atom_id res chain seq x y z
N MET A 1 -6.47 -7.59 -17.64
CA MET A 1 -6.85 -7.90 -16.25
C MET A 1 -5.56 -8.14 -15.48
N ASN A 2 -5.37 -7.42 -14.38
CA ASN A 2 -4.11 -7.43 -13.64
C ASN A 2 -4.29 -8.39 -12.46
N THR A 3 -3.25 -9.14 -12.11
CA THR A 3 -3.28 -10.02 -10.93
C THR A 3 -2.83 -9.25 -9.71
N THR A 4 -3.54 -9.40 -8.59
CA THR A 4 -3.14 -8.81 -7.32
C THR A 4 -1.84 -9.43 -6.83
N SER A 5 -0.85 -8.59 -6.53
CA SER A 5 0.38 -8.98 -5.87
C SER A 5 0.45 -8.27 -4.52
N GLY A 6 0.61 -9.04 -3.45
CA GLY A 6 0.63 -8.52 -2.09
C GLY A 6 1.34 -9.48 -1.14
N THR A 7 1.41 -9.09 0.13
CA THR A 7 2.05 -9.90 1.17
C THR A 7 0.98 -10.60 2.01
N PRO A 8 0.80 -11.93 1.88
CA PRO A 8 -0.07 -12.67 2.79
C PRO A 8 0.43 -12.52 4.23
N LYS A 9 -0.50 -12.37 5.18
CA LYS A 9 -0.17 -12.19 6.61
C LYS A 9 0.77 -10.99 6.86
N PHE A 10 0.56 -9.89 6.12
CA PHE A 10 1.34 -8.65 6.21
C PHE A 10 1.55 -8.14 7.65
N CYS A 11 0.50 -8.19 8.48
CA CYS A 11 0.57 -7.80 9.88
C CYS A 11 -0.14 -8.85 10.75
N PRO A 12 0.50 -9.34 11.83
CA PRO A 12 -0.12 -10.32 12.70
C PRO A 12 -1.27 -9.65 13.51
N PRO A 13 -2.43 -10.32 13.68
CA PRO A 13 -3.59 -9.73 14.36
C PRO A 13 -3.29 -9.11 15.74
N PRO A 14 -2.44 -9.70 16.60
CA PRO A 14 -2.10 -9.09 17.90
C PRO A 14 -1.49 -7.69 17.78
N SER A 15 -0.73 -7.39 16.72
CA SER A 15 -0.12 -6.07 16.54
C SER A 15 -1.13 -4.95 16.27
N ILE A 16 -2.31 -5.31 15.78
CA ILE A 16 -3.38 -4.40 15.37
C ILE A 16 -4.52 -4.38 16.39
N GLN A 17 -4.72 -5.48 17.12
CA GLN A 17 -5.81 -5.66 18.08
C GLN A 17 -5.40 -5.33 19.54
N HIS A 18 -4.10 -5.24 19.84
CA HIS A 18 -3.63 -4.88 21.18
C HIS A 18 -4.11 -3.48 21.57
N GLN A 19 -4.72 -3.33 22.76
CA GLN A 19 -5.16 -2.02 23.24
C GLN A 19 -3.97 -1.05 23.39
N GLY A 20 -4.12 0.16 22.86
CA GLY A 20 -3.06 1.18 22.87
C GLY A 20 -2.00 0.99 21.78
N ASN A 21 -2.22 0.13 20.78
CA ASN A 21 -1.36 0.10 19.61
C ASN A 21 -1.46 1.43 18.83
N PRO A 22 -0.37 1.92 18.22
CA PRO A 22 -0.39 3.20 17.52
C PRO A 22 -1.02 3.12 16.12
N TYR A 23 -1.32 1.91 15.62
CA TYR A 23 -1.75 1.66 14.24
C TYR A 23 -3.27 1.78 14.05
N VAL A 24 -4.06 1.51 15.08
CA VAL A 24 -5.52 1.68 15.09
C VAL A 24 -5.87 2.87 15.96
N ARG A 25 -6.61 3.83 15.39
CA ARG A 25 -7.18 4.97 16.11
C ARG A 25 -8.61 5.16 15.64
N ASP A 26 -9.53 5.36 16.57
CA ASP A 26 -10.96 5.57 16.27
C ASP A 26 -11.56 4.50 15.33
N ASP A 27 -11.16 3.23 15.52
CA ASP A 27 -11.54 2.10 14.66
C ASP A 27 -11.12 2.23 13.17
N THR A 28 -10.05 3.01 12.91
CA THR A 28 -9.51 3.24 11.57
C THR A 28 -8.03 2.90 11.45
N ILE A 29 -7.61 2.56 10.23
CA ILE A 29 -6.21 2.32 9.86
C ILE A 29 -5.86 3.12 8.60
N PHE A 30 -4.61 3.58 8.52
CA PHE A 30 -4.07 4.23 7.32
C PHE A 30 -3.03 3.33 6.67
N ILE A 31 -3.20 3.05 5.37
CA ILE A 31 -2.27 2.26 4.57
C ILE A 31 -1.66 3.17 3.52
N LYS A 32 -0.33 3.18 3.41
CA LYS A 32 0.42 3.91 2.39
C LYS A 32 1.18 2.92 1.52
N ILE A 33 0.87 2.90 0.22
CA ILE A 33 1.62 2.14 -0.78
C ILE A 33 2.55 3.12 -1.49
N MET A 34 3.84 2.78 -1.56
CA MET A 34 4.83 3.56 -2.29
C MET A 34 5.29 2.74 -3.49
N VAL A 35 5.17 3.33 -4.67
CA VAL A 35 5.68 2.74 -5.92
C VAL A 35 6.93 3.51 -6.29
N ASP A 36 8.02 2.78 -6.50
CA ASP A 36 9.28 3.37 -6.94
C ASP A 36 9.28 3.52 -8.46
N PHE A 37 9.51 4.74 -8.92
CA PHE A 37 9.64 5.10 -10.33
C PHE A 37 11.03 5.67 -10.65
N GLY A 38 12.02 5.53 -9.77
CA GLY A 38 13.37 6.08 -9.94
C GLY A 38 14.02 5.68 -11.27
N ASP A 39 13.78 4.44 -11.71
CA ASP A 39 14.29 3.88 -12.97
C ASP A 39 13.35 4.09 -14.17
N THR A 40 12.18 4.71 -13.96
CA THR A 40 11.20 4.92 -15.03
C THR A 40 11.55 6.21 -15.79
N PRO A 41 11.70 6.16 -17.13
CA PRO A 41 11.87 7.37 -17.94
C PRO A 41 10.75 8.38 -17.65
N LYS A 42 11.11 9.65 -17.42
CA LYS A 42 10.11 10.69 -17.07
C LYS A 42 8.98 10.82 -18.09
N THR A 43 9.27 10.52 -19.35
CA THR A 43 8.33 10.54 -20.47
C THR A 43 7.27 9.43 -20.40
N SER A 44 7.55 8.32 -19.72
CA SER A 44 6.60 7.20 -19.55
C SER A 44 5.85 7.25 -18.21
N LEU A 45 6.22 8.15 -17.29
CA LEU A 45 5.52 8.33 -16.02
C LEU A 45 4.01 8.57 -16.18
N PRO A 46 3.52 9.41 -17.11
CA PRO A 46 2.08 9.61 -17.26
C PRO A 46 1.33 8.31 -17.53
N TYR A 47 1.90 7.42 -18.35
CA TYR A 47 1.33 6.11 -18.67
C TYR A 47 1.42 5.14 -17.48
N ALA A 48 2.54 5.14 -16.75
CA ALA A 48 2.75 4.27 -15.60
C ALA A 48 1.90 4.70 -14.37
N LEU A 49 1.60 5.99 -14.25
CA LEU A 49 0.79 6.58 -13.17
C LEU A 49 -0.71 6.57 -13.47
N THR A 50 -1.12 6.46 -14.74
CA THR A 50 -2.50 6.12 -15.09
C THR A 50 -2.79 4.69 -14.65
N LEU A 51 -3.14 4.55 -13.37
CA LEU A 51 -3.57 3.31 -12.72
C LEU A 51 -4.87 2.72 -13.31
N ASN A 52 -5.43 3.33 -14.36
CA ASN A 52 -6.45 2.82 -15.29
C ASN A 52 -6.52 3.76 -16.51
N PRO A 53 -6.17 3.36 -17.75
CA PRO A 53 -6.83 3.87 -18.95
C PRO A 53 -8.22 3.25 -19.13
#